data_AF-A0A6N9HFX2-F1
#
_entry.id   AF-A0A6N9HFX2-F1
#
_cell.length_a   1.000
_cell.length_b   1.000
_cell.length_c   1.000
_cell.angle_alpha   90.00
_cell.angle_beta   90.00
_cell.angle_gamma   90.00
#
_symmetry.space_group_name_H-M   'P 1'
#
loop_
_entity.id
_entity.type
_entity.pdbx_description
1 polymer ?
#
loop_
_entity_poly.entity_id
_entity_poly.type
_entity_poly.pdbx_seq_one_letter_code
_entity_poly.pdbx_strand_id
1 'polypeptide(L)'
;MGAKTWMLMYAEGDPAEILRSRPVLDRAASEALLAQLFPGKRYKAADDLTLAQACPSGRNILVGCFPGLSIVAADELAIDTPSQLDQRFLDIAAGRTVYLHIMYSVVDWFAYAIWKDGKWQRSLSVAPDGGVLEELGERRPFEAAYWAGAYPAIDPDDDEPSTYPLPFHPLDLGEAALEALFGYQLEGDNGPSLLDPESIPLMAFKPVSWWRFW
;
A
#
# COMPACT_ATOMS: atom_id res chain seq x y z
N MET A 1 17.85 2.47 4.39
CA MET A 1 17.02 1.86 3.32
C MET A 1 15.64 2.39 3.63
N GLY A 2 15.10 3.29 2.81
CA GLY A 2 13.89 4.03 3.18
C GLY A 2 12.59 3.26 2.93
N ALA A 3 11.50 3.70 3.56
CA ALA A 3 10.19 3.07 3.53
C ALA A 3 9.60 3.02 2.11
N LYS A 4 9.06 1.85 1.75
CA LYS A 4 8.44 1.61 0.45
C LYS A 4 7.24 0.69 0.57
N THR A 5 6.19 1.00 -0.18
CA THR A 5 5.03 0.13 -0.35
C THR A 5 4.44 0.30 -1.75
N TRP A 6 3.88 -0.76 -2.29
CA TRP A 6 2.90 -0.73 -3.38
C TRP A 6 2.01 -1.94 -3.22
N MET A 7 1.04 -1.80 -2.32
CA MET A 7 0.20 -2.90 -1.86
C MET A 7 -1.27 -2.58 -1.97
N LEU A 8 -2.06 -3.63 -2.09
CA LEU A 8 -3.49 -3.58 -2.16
C LEU A 8 -4.08 -4.57 -1.16
N MET A 9 -5.05 -4.10 -0.36
CA MET A 9 -5.80 -4.92 0.58
C MET A 9 -7.28 -4.99 0.19
N TYR A 10 -7.84 -6.21 0.23
CA TYR A 10 -9.25 -6.49 0.09
C TYR A 10 -9.81 -6.89 1.46
N ALA A 11 -10.69 -6.09 2.06
CA ALA A 11 -11.15 -6.31 3.42
C ALA A 11 -12.68 -6.38 3.53
N GLU A 12 -13.17 -7.38 4.26
CA GLU A 12 -14.59 -7.50 4.67
C GLU A 12 -14.94 -6.58 5.86
N GLY A 13 -13.93 -6.02 6.54
CA GLY A 13 -14.04 -5.13 7.69
C GLY A 13 -12.81 -4.23 7.83
N ASP A 14 -12.49 -3.81 9.06
CA ASP A 14 -11.30 -3.01 9.34
C ASP A 14 -10.02 -3.86 9.20
N PRO A 15 -9.08 -3.52 8.29
CA PRO A 15 -7.87 -4.32 8.08
C PRO A 15 -7.01 -4.48 9.34
N ALA A 16 -6.90 -3.41 10.14
CA ALA A 16 -6.08 -3.42 11.34
C ALA A 16 -6.66 -4.34 12.42
N GLU A 17 -7.98 -4.34 12.63
CA GLU A 17 -8.66 -5.28 13.53
C GLU A 17 -8.47 -6.74 13.09
N ILE A 18 -8.62 -7.02 11.79
CA ILE A 18 -8.41 -8.36 11.25
C ILE A 18 -6.97 -8.80 11.49
N LEU A 19 -5.97 -7.98 11.16
CA LEU A 19 -4.56 -8.33 11.38
C LEU A 19 -4.22 -8.50 12.86
N ARG A 20 -4.79 -7.69 13.76
CA ARG A 20 -4.63 -7.82 15.22
C ARG A 20 -5.15 -9.14 15.76
N SER A 21 -6.13 -9.77 15.12
CA SER A 21 -6.60 -11.10 15.51
C SER A 21 -5.61 -12.23 15.16
N ARG A 22 -4.46 -11.90 14.54
CA ARG A 22 -3.41 -12.84 14.09
C ARG A 22 -3.99 -14.00 13.26
N PRO A 23 -4.71 -13.69 12.17
CA PRO A 23 -5.30 -14.70 11.33
C PRO A 23 -4.21 -15.58 10.69
N VAL A 24 -4.56 -16.84 10.45
CA VAL A 24 -3.65 -17.79 9.81
C VAL A 24 -3.64 -17.55 8.30
N LEU A 25 -2.44 -17.50 7.72
CA LEU A 25 -2.23 -17.41 6.27
C LEU A 25 -2.80 -18.65 5.57
N ASP A 26 -3.75 -18.44 4.67
CA ASP A 26 -4.28 -19.45 3.76
C ASP A 26 -3.48 -19.45 2.46
N ARG A 27 -2.57 -20.42 2.35
CA ARG A 27 -1.69 -20.55 1.18
C ARG A 27 -2.43 -20.93 -0.08
N ALA A 28 -3.42 -21.82 0.01
CA ALA A 28 -4.17 -22.28 -1.16
C ALA A 28 -5.01 -21.13 -1.74
N ALA A 29 -5.64 -20.34 -0.87
CA ALA A 29 -6.35 -19.13 -1.28
C ALA A 29 -5.40 -18.07 -1.86
N SER A 30 -4.17 -17.96 -1.33
CA SER A 30 -3.16 -17.03 -1.85
C SER A 30 -2.70 -17.40 -3.27
N GLU A 31 -2.47 -18.69 -3.53
CA GLU A 31 -2.15 -19.19 -4.89
C GLU A 31 -3.31 -19.00 -5.87
N ALA A 32 -4.55 -19.24 -5.42
CA ALA A 32 -5.73 -19.03 -6.24
C ALA A 32 -5.92 -17.54 -6.61
N LEU A 33 -5.71 -16.63 -5.63
CA LEU A 33 -5.76 -15.19 -5.84
C LEU A 33 -4.69 -14.73 -6.83
N LEU A 34 -3.46 -15.23 -6.70
CA LEU A 34 -2.39 -14.96 -7.67
C LEU A 34 -2.80 -15.37 -9.09
N ALA A 35 -3.34 -16.58 -9.25
CA ALA A 35 -3.76 -17.11 -10.55
C ALA A 35 -4.89 -16.28 -11.18
N GLN A 36 -5.79 -15.73 -10.36
CA GLN A 36 -6.88 -14.87 -10.82
C GLN A 36 -6.39 -13.50 -11.28
N LEU A 37 -5.48 -12.86 -10.53
CA LEU A 37 -4.98 -11.52 -10.83
C LEU A 37 -3.95 -11.49 -11.97
N PHE A 38 -3.20 -12.58 -12.15
CA PHE A 38 -2.12 -12.68 -13.12
C PHE A 38 -2.30 -13.87 -14.07
N PRO A 39 -3.41 -13.93 -14.82
CA PRO A 39 -3.71 -15.06 -15.69
C PRO A 39 -2.64 -15.20 -16.77
N GLY A 40 -2.26 -16.45 -17.06
CA GLY A 40 -1.29 -16.79 -18.12
C GLY A 40 0.19 -16.53 -17.77
N LYS A 41 0.49 -15.88 -16.64
CA LYS A 41 1.86 -15.77 -16.13
C LYS A 41 2.23 -16.99 -15.29
N ARG A 42 3.47 -17.47 -15.43
CA ARG A 42 3.99 -18.58 -14.63
C ARG A 42 4.84 -18.04 -13.49
N TYR A 43 4.46 -18.40 -12.27
CA TYR A 43 5.17 -18.08 -11.05
C TYR A 43 5.63 -19.35 -10.34
N LYS A 44 6.72 -19.25 -9.59
CA LYS A 44 7.16 -20.26 -8.65
C LYS A 44 7.18 -19.64 -7.25
N ALA A 45 6.62 -20.35 -6.27
CA ALA A 45 6.75 -19.98 -4.87
C ALA A 45 8.23 -19.92 -4.46
N ALA A 46 8.57 -18.91 -3.66
CA ALA A 46 9.86 -18.73 -3.00
C ALA A 46 9.65 -18.73 -1.48
N ASP A 47 10.70 -18.47 -0.72
CA ASP A 47 10.58 -18.25 0.72
C ASP A 47 9.64 -17.07 0.98
N ASP A 48 8.76 -17.22 1.96
CA ASP A 48 7.83 -16.18 2.37
C ASP A 48 8.60 -14.90 2.74
N LEU A 49 7.97 -13.77 2.48
CA LEU A 49 8.38 -12.46 2.98
C LEU A 49 7.32 -11.97 3.97
N THR A 50 7.46 -10.74 4.43
CA THR A 50 6.53 -10.14 5.40
C THR A 50 5.84 -8.92 4.81
N LEU A 51 4.82 -8.42 5.51
CA LEU A 51 4.13 -7.18 5.14
C LEU A 51 5.08 -5.97 5.12
N ALA A 52 6.13 -5.98 5.95
CA ALA A 52 7.17 -4.96 5.94
C ALA A 52 7.92 -4.85 4.59
N GLN A 53 7.80 -5.89 3.74
CA GLN A 53 8.45 -5.99 2.45
C GLN A 53 7.46 -5.87 1.28
N ALA A 54 6.28 -5.26 1.50
CA ALA A 54 5.21 -5.08 0.52
C ALA A 54 5.53 -4.05 -0.60
N CYS A 55 6.76 -4.10 -1.10
CA CYS A 55 7.30 -3.39 -2.24
C CYS A 55 8.20 -4.34 -3.09
N PRO A 56 7.67 -5.49 -3.55
CA PRO A 56 8.48 -6.45 -4.30
C PRO A 56 8.98 -5.81 -5.60
N SER A 57 10.17 -6.21 -6.06
CA SER A 57 10.77 -5.75 -7.30
C SER A 57 11.03 -6.91 -8.28
N GLY A 58 11.28 -6.58 -9.53
CA GLY A 58 11.67 -7.57 -10.55
C GLY A 58 10.53 -8.48 -10.97
N ARG A 59 9.29 -7.97 -10.96
CA ARG A 59 8.04 -8.70 -11.23
C ARG A 59 7.73 -9.81 -10.23
N ASN A 60 8.35 -9.77 -9.05
CA ASN A 60 7.94 -10.60 -7.93
C ASN A 60 6.58 -10.13 -7.43
N ILE A 61 5.78 -11.05 -6.91
CA ILE A 61 4.48 -10.75 -6.33
C ILE A 61 4.45 -11.32 -4.92
N LEU A 62 3.94 -10.55 -3.97
CA LEU A 62 3.61 -11.04 -2.64
C LEU A 62 2.09 -11.17 -2.52
N VAL A 63 1.61 -12.30 -1.99
CA VAL A 63 0.18 -12.52 -1.75
C VAL A 63 -0.01 -13.14 -0.38
N GLY A 64 -0.98 -12.62 0.38
CA GLY A 64 -1.42 -13.23 1.63
C GLY A 64 -2.93 -13.18 1.75
N CYS A 65 -3.57 -14.35 1.76
CA CYS A 65 -4.99 -14.49 2.06
C CYS A 65 -5.18 -14.92 3.52
N PHE A 66 -6.10 -14.26 4.20
CA PHE A 66 -6.48 -14.48 5.58
C PHE A 66 -8.00 -14.47 5.67
N PRO A 67 -8.63 -15.08 6.70
CA PRO A 67 -10.05 -14.87 6.96
C PRO A 67 -10.42 -13.37 6.97
N GLY A 68 -11.28 -12.95 6.04
CA GLY A 68 -11.76 -11.58 5.91
C GLY A 68 -10.81 -10.56 5.26
N LEU A 69 -9.58 -10.95 4.91
CA LEU A 69 -8.57 -10.04 4.37
C LEU A 69 -7.69 -10.71 3.30
N SER A 70 -7.40 -10.01 2.21
CA SER A 70 -6.39 -10.44 1.25
C SER A 70 -5.45 -9.29 0.93
N ILE A 71 -4.15 -9.57 0.86
CA ILE A 71 -3.08 -8.60 0.62
C ILE A 71 -2.34 -9.01 -0.64
N VAL A 72 -2.09 -8.06 -1.53
CA VAL A 72 -1.30 -8.24 -2.75
C VAL A 72 -0.30 -7.11 -2.86
N ALA A 73 0.97 -7.42 -3.11
CA ALA A 73 1.98 -6.42 -3.47
C ALA A 73 2.62 -6.82 -4.82
N ALA A 74 2.71 -5.87 -5.74
CA ALA A 74 3.24 -6.08 -7.08
C ALA A 74 3.71 -4.76 -7.71
N ASP A 75 4.72 -4.80 -8.58
CA ASP A 75 5.24 -3.63 -9.31
C ASP A 75 4.11 -2.89 -10.06
N GLU A 76 3.10 -3.61 -10.58
CA GLU A 76 1.96 -3.03 -11.30
C GLU A 76 1.05 -2.14 -10.44
N LEU A 77 1.22 -2.12 -9.11
CA LEU A 77 0.44 -1.26 -8.20
C LEU A 77 1.09 0.11 -7.98
N ALA A 78 2.36 0.29 -8.34
CA ALA A 78 3.06 1.57 -8.21
C ALA A 78 2.68 2.51 -9.37
N ILE A 79 1.53 3.18 -9.25
CA ILE A 79 0.96 4.10 -10.26
C ILE A 79 0.72 5.50 -9.70
N ASP A 80 1.00 6.54 -10.51
CA ASP A 80 0.86 7.96 -10.09
C ASP A 80 -0.59 8.40 -9.87
N THR A 81 -1.54 7.73 -10.52
CA THR A 81 -2.97 8.06 -10.51
C THR A 81 -3.77 6.89 -9.94
N PRO A 82 -3.89 6.75 -8.61
CA PRO A 82 -4.59 5.63 -7.97
C PRO A 82 -6.03 5.39 -8.49
N SER A 83 -6.75 6.43 -8.93
CA SER A 83 -8.09 6.26 -9.52
C SER A 83 -8.10 5.54 -10.88
N GLN A 84 -6.92 5.33 -11.48
CA GLN A 84 -6.74 4.59 -12.73
C GLN A 84 -6.19 3.19 -12.50
N LEU A 85 -6.28 2.68 -11.26
CA LEU A 85 -5.92 1.30 -10.95
C LEU A 85 -6.61 0.33 -11.93
N ASP A 86 -5.82 -0.58 -12.49
CA ASP A 86 -6.31 -1.57 -13.45
C ASP A 86 -7.53 -2.31 -12.88
N GLN A 87 -8.62 -2.29 -13.66
CA GLN A 87 -9.92 -2.83 -13.28
C GLN A 87 -9.84 -4.30 -12.84
N ARG A 88 -8.85 -5.07 -13.32
CA ARG A 88 -8.64 -6.46 -12.89
C ARG A 88 -8.42 -6.60 -11.38
N PHE A 89 -7.81 -5.59 -10.75
CA PHE A 89 -7.61 -5.58 -9.29
C PHE A 89 -8.92 -5.24 -8.56
N LEU A 90 -9.82 -4.47 -9.17
CA LEU A 90 -11.09 -4.09 -8.57
C LEU A 90 -12.17 -5.17 -8.74
N ASP A 91 -12.18 -5.86 -9.88
CA ASP A 91 -13.19 -6.88 -10.22
C ASP A 91 -13.22 -8.06 -9.24
N ILE A 92 -12.10 -8.37 -8.62
CA ILE A 92 -11.98 -9.49 -7.66
C ILE A 92 -12.33 -9.10 -6.21
N ALA A 93 -12.68 -7.83 -5.97
CA ALA A 93 -13.01 -7.36 -4.63
C ALA A 93 -14.23 -8.10 -4.06
N ALA A 94 -15.16 -8.56 -4.92
CA ALA A 94 -16.34 -9.34 -4.52
C ALA A 94 -17.15 -8.68 -3.39
N GLY A 95 -17.30 -7.34 -3.44
CA GLY A 95 -18.01 -6.55 -2.43
C GLY A 95 -17.16 -6.09 -1.25
N ARG A 96 -15.90 -6.54 -1.14
CA ARG A 96 -14.96 -6.07 -0.11
C ARG A 96 -14.51 -4.63 -0.39
N THR A 97 -14.11 -3.94 0.67
CA THR A 97 -13.44 -2.64 0.55
C THR A 97 -12.03 -2.88 0.02
N VAL A 98 -11.63 -2.09 -0.97
CA VAL A 98 -10.28 -2.14 -1.55
C VAL A 98 -9.50 -0.94 -1.03
N TYR A 99 -8.28 -1.18 -0.57
CA TYR A 99 -7.34 -0.15 -0.16
C TYR A 99 -6.07 -0.31 -0.99
N LEU A 100 -5.64 0.75 -1.66
CA LEU A 100 -4.34 0.83 -2.32
C LEU A 100 -3.48 1.76 -1.50
N HIS A 101 -2.23 1.36 -1.22
CA HIS A 101 -1.24 2.20 -0.57
C HIS A 101 0.09 2.10 -1.31
N ILE A 102 0.65 3.24 -1.65
CA ILE A 102 1.88 3.37 -2.41
C ILE A 102 2.74 4.43 -1.72
N MET A 103 4.00 4.08 -1.46
CA MET A 103 4.96 5.01 -0.88
C MET A 103 6.34 4.70 -1.45
N TYR A 104 7.07 5.73 -1.83
CA TYR A 104 8.43 5.58 -2.34
C TYR A 104 9.35 6.69 -1.83
N SER A 105 10.06 6.39 -0.74
CA SER A 105 10.92 7.34 -0.04
C SER A 105 12.10 7.89 -0.85
N VAL A 106 12.43 7.31 -2.02
CA VAL A 106 13.56 7.80 -2.83
C VAL A 106 13.21 9.11 -3.54
N VAL A 107 11.92 9.35 -3.75
CA VAL A 107 11.38 10.51 -4.48
C VAL A 107 10.30 11.23 -3.66
N ASP A 108 10.22 10.95 -2.36
CA ASP A 108 9.20 11.44 -1.43
C ASP A 108 7.77 11.38 -1.99
N TRP A 109 7.43 10.26 -2.61
CA TRP A 109 6.11 10.07 -3.21
C TRP A 109 5.21 9.25 -2.29
N PHE A 110 3.97 9.72 -2.12
CA PHE A 110 2.91 8.99 -1.43
C PHE A 110 1.62 9.04 -2.24
N ALA A 111 0.96 7.89 -2.37
CA ALA A 111 -0.36 7.79 -2.97
C ALA A 111 -1.19 6.70 -2.29
N TYR A 112 -2.50 6.90 -2.24
CA TYR A 112 -3.42 5.88 -1.76
C TYR A 112 -4.81 6.07 -2.34
N ALA A 113 -5.59 5.00 -2.35
CA ALA A 113 -6.99 5.05 -2.73
C ALA A 113 -7.83 4.04 -1.99
N ILE A 114 -9.12 4.33 -1.88
CA ILE A 114 -10.11 3.49 -1.21
C ILE A 114 -11.31 3.33 -2.13
N TRP A 115 -11.75 2.09 -2.32
CA TRP A 115 -12.99 1.74 -2.99
C TRP A 115 -13.89 0.98 -2.05
N LYS A 116 -15.18 1.33 -2.06
CA LYS A 116 -16.21 0.59 -1.34
C LYS A 116 -17.37 0.34 -2.28
N ASP A 117 -17.84 -0.91 -2.33
CA ASP A 117 -18.91 -1.34 -3.24
C ASP A 117 -18.64 -0.95 -4.71
N GLY A 118 -17.38 -1.08 -5.14
CA GLY A 118 -16.92 -0.74 -6.49
C GLY A 118 -16.87 0.76 -6.80
N LYS A 119 -17.08 1.64 -5.82
CA LYS A 119 -17.04 3.10 -5.99
C LYS A 119 -15.87 3.72 -5.25
N TRP A 120 -15.16 4.62 -5.93
CA TRP A 120 -14.10 5.44 -5.35
C TRP A 120 -14.65 6.23 -4.15
N GLN A 121 -13.94 6.15 -3.04
CA GLN A 121 -14.23 6.89 -1.81
C GLN A 121 -13.21 8.00 -1.59
N ARG A 122 -11.95 7.73 -1.90
CA ARG A 122 -10.82 8.66 -1.81
C ARG A 122 -9.72 8.20 -2.76
N SER A 123 -9.07 9.14 -3.42
CA SER A 123 -7.88 8.94 -4.25
C SER A 123 -6.96 10.13 -4.03
N LEU A 124 -5.72 9.89 -3.61
CA LEU A 124 -4.72 10.94 -3.39
C LEU A 124 -3.38 10.48 -3.93
N SER A 125 -2.66 11.38 -4.59
CA SER A 125 -1.26 11.19 -4.98
C SER A 125 -0.54 12.52 -4.83
N VAL A 126 0.55 12.53 -4.06
CA VAL A 126 1.31 13.73 -3.70
C VAL A 126 2.81 13.44 -3.75
N ALA A 127 3.57 14.40 -4.27
CA ALA A 127 5.02 14.31 -4.42
C ALA A 127 5.67 15.70 -4.31
N PRO A 128 6.95 15.80 -3.90
CA PRO A 128 7.68 17.07 -3.88
C PRO A 128 7.82 17.68 -5.28
N ASP A 129 7.88 16.86 -6.32
CA ASP A 129 8.01 17.25 -7.72
C ASP A 129 6.64 17.25 -8.42
N GLY A 130 5.77 18.18 -8.03
CA GLY A 130 4.45 18.36 -8.64
C GLY A 130 3.35 18.72 -7.66
N GLY A 131 3.62 18.59 -6.35
CA GLY A 131 2.64 18.86 -5.31
C GLY A 131 1.54 17.81 -5.32
N VAL A 132 0.34 18.21 -5.73
CA VAL A 132 -0.83 17.33 -5.80
C VAL A 132 -1.01 16.80 -7.22
N LEU A 133 -0.72 15.51 -7.41
CA LEU A 133 -0.89 14.82 -8.69
C LEU A 133 -2.34 14.33 -8.88
N GLU A 134 -2.99 13.93 -7.79
CA GLU A 134 -4.39 13.54 -7.77
C GLU A 134 -5.02 13.89 -6.41
N GLU A 135 -6.22 14.45 -6.39
CA GLU A 135 -7.02 14.66 -5.17
C GLU A 135 -8.51 14.50 -5.49
N LEU A 136 -9.05 13.30 -5.25
CA LEU A 136 -10.45 12.95 -5.49
C LEU A 136 -11.12 12.40 -4.23
N GLY A 137 -12.41 12.65 -4.07
CA GLY A 137 -13.19 12.18 -2.91
C GLY A 137 -12.90 12.95 -1.62
N GLU A 138 -13.60 12.58 -0.55
CA GLU A 138 -13.49 13.26 0.75
C GLU A 138 -12.20 12.87 1.48
N ARG A 139 -11.53 13.88 2.04
CA ARG A 139 -10.35 13.69 2.89
C ARG A 139 -10.72 12.84 4.10
N ARG A 140 -9.83 11.92 4.46
CA ARG A 140 -9.96 11.06 5.64
C ARG A 140 -9.54 11.82 6.90
N PRO A 141 -10.07 11.44 8.09
CA PRO A 141 -9.77 12.14 9.34
C PRO A 141 -8.27 12.28 9.63
N PHE A 142 -7.47 11.25 9.33
CA PHE A 142 -6.02 11.27 9.55
C PHE A 142 -5.30 12.31 8.67
N GLU A 143 -5.86 12.70 7.52
CA GLU A 143 -5.26 13.71 6.65
C GLU A 143 -5.46 15.14 7.18
N ALA A 144 -6.46 15.38 8.04
CA ALA A 144 -6.95 16.72 8.32
C ALA A 144 -5.89 17.64 8.92
N ALA A 145 -5.09 17.14 9.86
CA ALA A 145 -4.03 17.90 10.52
C ALA A 145 -2.89 18.27 9.55
N TYR A 146 -2.55 17.38 8.62
CA TYR A 146 -1.56 17.62 7.57
C TYR A 146 -2.01 18.77 6.66
N TRP A 147 -3.24 18.71 6.15
CA TRP A 147 -3.78 19.78 5.31
C TRP A 147 -3.99 21.11 6.04
N ALA A 148 -4.13 21.08 7.37
CA ALA A 148 -4.20 22.27 8.20
C ALA A 148 -2.82 22.88 8.53
N GLY A 149 -1.72 22.24 8.09
CA GLY A 149 -0.35 22.70 8.32
C GLY A 149 0.18 22.41 9.73
N ALA A 150 -0.43 21.46 10.47
CA ALA A 150 0.05 21.07 11.79
C ALA A 150 1.37 20.26 11.73
N TYR A 151 1.69 19.68 10.57
CA TYR A 151 2.90 18.91 10.30
C TYR A 151 3.63 19.55 9.11
N PRO A 152 4.42 20.61 9.32
CA PRO A 152 5.04 21.36 8.23
C PRO A 152 6.08 20.51 7.47
N ALA A 153 6.15 20.68 6.14
CA ALA A 153 7.07 19.93 5.28
C ALA A 153 8.56 20.26 5.51
N ILE A 154 8.82 21.44 6.08
CA ILE A 154 10.15 21.93 6.43
C ILE A 154 10.15 22.35 7.89
N ASP A 155 11.33 22.41 8.50
CA ASP A 155 11.46 22.90 9.86
C ASP A 155 10.97 24.36 9.92
N PRO A 156 10.00 24.71 10.79
CA PRO A 156 9.56 26.10 10.93
C PRO A 156 10.67 27.05 11.42
N ASP A 157 11.75 26.53 12.00
CA ASP A 157 12.93 27.29 12.40
C ASP A 157 13.94 27.50 11.26
N ASP A 158 13.71 26.92 10.06
CA ASP A 158 14.51 27.22 8.87
C ASP A 158 14.18 28.64 8.35
N ASP A 159 15.19 29.51 8.34
CA ASP A 159 15.08 30.92 7.90
C ASP A 159 14.85 31.08 6.38
N GLU A 160 14.93 30.01 5.60
CA GLU A 160 14.71 30.04 4.15
C GLU A 160 13.21 29.90 3.80
N PRO A 161 12.66 30.74 2.92
CA PRO A 161 11.27 30.61 2.51
C PRO A 161 11.02 29.25 1.83
N SER A 162 10.07 28.47 2.38
CA SER A 162 9.71 27.17 1.82
C SER A 162 9.33 27.27 0.35
N THR A 163 10.09 26.58 -0.49
CA THR A 163 9.74 26.34 -1.90
C THR A 163 9.01 25.00 -2.08
N TYR A 164 8.74 24.30 -0.98
CA TYR A 164 8.09 23.00 -0.99
C TYR A 164 6.61 23.17 -1.40
N PRO A 165 6.11 22.42 -2.38
CA PRO A 165 4.78 22.67 -2.94
C PRO A 165 3.62 22.17 -2.06
N LEU A 166 3.92 21.48 -0.96
CA LEU A 166 2.95 20.87 -0.06
C LEU A 166 3.12 21.43 1.36
N PRO A 167 2.03 21.49 2.15
CA PRO A 167 2.12 21.93 3.54
C PRO A 167 2.79 20.91 4.46
N PHE A 168 3.01 19.67 4.01
CA PHE A 168 3.59 18.56 4.76
C PHE A 168 4.50 17.69 3.87
N HIS A 169 5.35 16.88 4.49
CA HIS A 169 6.15 15.89 3.78
C HIS A 169 5.26 14.68 3.37
N PRO A 170 5.23 14.26 2.09
CA PRO A 170 4.38 13.17 1.62
C PRO A 170 4.54 11.87 2.39
N LEU A 171 5.77 11.51 2.78
CA LEU A 171 6.04 10.28 3.51
C LEU A 171 5.43 10.28 4.91
N ASP A 172 5.37 11.43 5.59
CA ASP A 172 4.75 11.52 6.92
C ASP A 172 3.25 11.25 6.83
N LEU A 173 2.59 11.74 5.77
CA LEU A 173 1.20 11.40 5.51
C LEU A 173 1.03 9.94 5.11
N GLY A 174 2.01 9.36 4.41
CA GLY A 174 2.04 7.93 4.09
C GLY A 174 2.09 7.04 5.33
N GLU A 175 2.96 7.35 6.29
CA GLU A 175 3.02 6.62 7.57
C GLU A 175 1.73 6.78 8.38
N ALA A 176 1.13 7.98 8.41
CA ALA A 176 -0.18 8.17 9.03
C ALA A 176 -1.30 7.39 8.33
N ALA A 177 -1.23 7.23 7.01
CA ALA A 177 -2.17 6.40 6.26
C ALA A 177 -1.96 4.91 6.59
N LEU A 178 -0.71 4.45 6.72
CA LEU A 178 -0.42 3.08 7.15
C LEU A 178 -1.01 2.79 8.53
N GLU A 179 -0.79 3.71 9.48
CA GLU A 179 -1.30 3.59 10.84
C GLU A 179 -2.83 3.57 10.85
N ALA A 180 -3.45 4.56 10.23
CA ALA A 180 -4.90 4.75 10.30
C ALA A 180 -5.70 3.69 9.53
N LEU A 181 -5.17 3.15 8.44
CA LEU A 181 -5.89 2.20 7.57
C LEU A 181 -5.52 0.74 7.83
N PHE A 182 -4.29 0.47 8.27
CA PHE A 182 -3.77 -0.91 8.41
C PHE A 182 -3.19 -1.20 9.80
N GLY A 183 -3.03 -0.19 10.65
CA GLY A 183 -2.62 -0.36 12.05
C GLY A 183 -1.14 -0.61 12.27
N TYR A 184 -0.27 -0.26 11.31
CA TYR A 184 1.19 -0.37 11.42
C TYR A 184 1.88 0.83 10.77
N GLN A 185 3.18 0.98 11.00
CA GLN A 185 4.06 1.94 10.33
C GLN A 185 5.33 1.21 9.86
N LEU A 186 6.07 1.80 8.92
CA LEU A 186 7.38 1.29 8.49
C LEU A 186 8.52 2.08 9.11
N GLU A 187 8.39 3.40 9.19
CA GLU A 187 9.33 4.31 9.82
C GLU A 187 8.64 5.15 10.91
N GLY A 188 9.42 5.59 11.90
CA GLY A 188 8.92 6.37 13.04
C GLY A 188 8.92 5.61 14.35
N ASP A 189 8.25 6.17 15.36
CA ASP A 189 8.21 5.61 16.70
C ASP A 189 7.12 4.53 16.79
N ASN A 190 7.54 3.27 16.81
CA ASN A 190 6.65 2.12 16.86
C ASN A 190 5.96 2.02 18.24
N GLY A 191 4.85 2.75 18.40
CA GLY A 191 4.04 2.69 19.61
C GLY A 191 3.62 1.25 19.93
N PRO A 192 3.50 0.87 21.21
CA PRO A 192 3.25 -0.52 21.63
C PRO A 192 1.90 -1.09 21.15
N SER A 193 1.01 -0.25 20.62
CA SER A 193 -0.28 -0.62 20.04
C SER A 193 -0.22 -0.93 18.54
N LEU A 194 0.87 -0.59 17.86
CA LEU A 194 1.02 -0.85 16.43
C LEU A 194 1.31 -2.33 16.17
N LEU A 195 0.78 -2.81 15.05
CA LEU A 195 1.11 -4.13 14.52
C LEU A 195 2.57 -4.14 14.06
N ASP A 196 3.27 -5.24 14.35
CA ASP A 196 4.58 -5.50 13.75
C ASP A 196 4.39 -6.08 12.34
N PRO A 197 4.70 -5.33 11.27
CA PRO A 197 4.53 -5.81 9.90
C PRO A 197 5.50 -6.94 9.53
N GLU A 198 6.59 -7.15 10.28
CA GLU A 198 7.46 -8.32 10.11
C GLU A 198 6.80 -9.61 10.59
N SER A 199 5.82 -9.52 11.47
CA SER A 199 5.11 -10.69 12.00
C SER A 199 4.00 -11.23 11.07
N ILE A 200 3.66 -10.50 10.00
CA ILE A 200 2.58 -10.85 9.07
C ILE A 200 3.18 -11.49 7.81
N PRO A 201 3.06 -12.81 7.62
CA PRO A 201 3.69 -13.52 6.51
C PRO A 201 2.90 -13.32 5.20
N LEU A 202 3.63 -13.15 4.10
CA LEU A 202 3.13 -13.11 2.74
C LEU A 202 3.88 -14.14 1.89
N MET A 203 3.14 -14.91 1.08
CA MET A 203 3.77 -15.82 0.12
C MET A 203 4.46 -15.02 -0.98
N ALA A 204 5.73 -15.32 -1.24
CA ALA A 204 6.48 -14.70 -2.33
C ALA A 204 6.48 -15.56 -3.59
N PHE A 205 6.23 -14.92 -4.72
CA PHE A 205 6.15 -15.56 -6.03
C PHE A 205 7.11 -14.90 -7.01
N LYS A 206 8.00 -15.71 -7.60
CA LYS A 206 8.98 -15.25 -8.59
C LYS A 206 8.55 -15.66 -9.99
N PRO A 207 8.69 -14.79 -11.01
CA PRO A 207 8.37 -15.15 -12.38
C PRO A 207 9.31 -16.25 -12.88
N VAL A 208 8.76 -17.23 -13.60
CA VAL A 208 9.56 -18.25 -14.27
C VAL A 208 10.02 -17.70 -15.62
N SER A 209 11.33 -17.53 -15.82
CA SER A 209 11.88 -17.15 -17.12
C SER A 209 11.71 -18.29 -18.12
N TRP A 210 11.18 -17.97 -19.30
CA TRP A 210 11.01 -18.90 -20.43
C TRP A 210 12.27 -19.03 -21.30
N TRP A 211 13.29 -18.20 -21.06
CA TRP A 211 14.54 -18.23 -21.82
C TRP A 211 15.52 -19.24 -21.22
N ARG A 212 15.31 -20.52 -21.52
CA ARG A 212 16.35 -21.57 -21.42
C ARG A 212 15.92 -22.89 -22.07
N PHE A 213 15.62 -22.86 -23.37
CA PHE A 213 15.55 -24.05 -24.21
C PHE A 213 15.92 -23.69 -25.66
N TRP A 214 17.17 -23.33 -25.91
CA TRP A 214 17.86 -23.44 -27.20
C TRP A 214 19.35 -23.65 -26.95
#